data_AF-A0A528HC89-F1
#
_entry.id   AF-A0A528HC89-F1
#
_cell.length_a   1.000
_cell.length_b   1.000
_cell.length_c   1.000
_cell.angle_alpha   90.00
_cell.angle_beta   90.00
_cell.angle_gamma   90.00
#
_symmetry.space_group_name_H-M   'P 1'
#
loop_
_entity.id
_entity.type
_entity.pdbx_description
1 polymer ?
#
loop_
_entity_poly.entity_id
_entity_poly.type
_entity_poly.pdbx_seq_one_letter_code
_entity_poly.pdbx_strand_id
1 'polypeptide(L)'
;MMAGYGDDPHAAGGPARHIPVLLGEVLEALSPGAGELIVDGTFGAGGYTKAILASGASVVAMDRDPDAIAAGRVLEQQSGGKLRLVQAPFSTLDEHVESADGVVLDIGISSMQIDQPERGFSFRADGPLDMRMAQAGLSAADVVNSFKVGDLARIFGFLGEERH
;
A
#
# COMPACT_ATOMS: atom_id res chain seq x y z
N MET A 1 35.43 5.22 0.54
CA MET A 1 35.47 5.91 1.85
C MET A 1 34.09 5.76 2.47
N MET A 2 34.06 5.14 3.65
CA MET A 2 32.99 4.92 4.64
C MET A 2 31.53 5.16 4.26
N ALA A 3 30.75 4.06 4.29
CA ALA A 3 29.32 4.08 4.54
C ALA A 3 29.06 4.66 5.94
N GLY A 4 28.25 5.71 6.04
CA GLY A 4 27.87 6.32 7.31
C GLY A 4 26.89 5.43 8.07
N TYR A 5 27.20 5.16 9.33
CA TYR A 5 26.28 4.59 10.31
C TYR A 5 25.10 5.55 10.51
N GLY A 6 23.88 5.04 10.40
CA GLY A 6 22.64 5.78 10.62
C GLY A 6 22.40 6.10 12.09
N ASP A 7 23.14 7.08 12.61
CA ASP A 7 22.97 7.64 13.97
C ASP A 7 22.12 8.91 13.98
N ASP A 8 21.10 9.00 13.11
CA ASP A 8 20.17 10.13 13.14
C ASP A 8 18.88 9.75 13.89
N PRO A 9 18.64 10.25 15.12
CA PRO A 9 17.40 10.01 15.87
C PRO A 9 16.17 10.65 15.22
N HIS A 10 16.33 11.33 14.08
CA HIS A 10 15.27 11.89 13.26
C HIS A 10 14.83 11.01 12.07
N ALA A 11 15.12 9.71 12.07
CA ALA A 11 14.51 8.75 11.13
C ALA A 11 12.98 8.55 11.35
N ALA A 12 12.30 9.49 12.01
CA ALA A 12 10.86 9.64 11.97
C ALA A 12 10.52 10.50 10.75
N GLY A 13 9.73 9.92 9.82
CA GLY A 13 9.28 10.57 8.59
C GLY A 13 8.93 12.05 8.82
N GLY A 14 9.82 12.93 8.34
CA GLY A 14 9.51 14.34 8.21
C GLY A 14 8.41 14.55 7.17
N PRO A 15 8.02 15.81 6.87
CA PRO A 15 7.02 16.14 5.83
C PRO A 15 7.48 15.79 4.40
N ALA A 16 8.52 14.97 4.27
CA ALA A 16 9.04 14.47 3.01
C ALA A 16 7.97 13.60 2.35
N ARG A 17 7.56 14.05 1.17
CA ARG A 17 6.71 13.32 0.21
C ARG A 17 7.22 11.88 0.09
N HIS A 18 6.39 10.91 0.48
CA HIS A 18 6.70 9.48 0.45
C HIS A 18 7.37 9.09 -0.87
N ILE A 19 8.60 8.58 -0.80
CA ILE A 19 9.35 8.07 -1.95
C ILE A 19 9.08 6.56 -2.03
N PRO A 20 8.57 6.03 -3.16
CA PRO A 20 8.33 4.60 -3.29
C PRO A 20 9.62 3.80 -3.15
N VAL A 21 9.52 2.65 -2.48
CA VAL A 21 10.64 1.74 -2.26
C VAL A 21 11.10 1.17 -3.60
N LEU A 22 12.41 1.14 -3.88
CA LEU A 22 12.96 0.55 -5.12
C LEU A 22 12.29 1.05 -6.43
N LEU A 23 11.87 2.32 -6.48
CA LEU A 23 11.15 2.87 -7.63
C LEU A 23 11.91 2.68 -8.94
N GLY A 24 13.22 2.92 -8.94
CA GLY A 24 14.06 2.81 -10.14
C GLY A 24 14.14 1.38 -10.65
N GLU A 25 14.42 0.44 -9.75
CA GLU A 25 14.55 -0.99 -10.05
C GLU A 25 13.24 -1.57 -10.56
N VAL A 26 12.11 -1.16 -9.96
CA VAL A 26 10.78 -1.59 -10.41
C VAL A 26 10.47 -1.04 -11.80
N LEU A 27 10.75 0.24 -12.08
CA LEU A 27 10.52 0.81 -13.41
C LEU A 27 11.43 0.21 -14.48
N GLU A 28 12.67 -0.16 -14.13
CA GLU A 28 13.58 -0.86 -15.03
C GLU A 28 13.04 -2.25 -15.37
N ALA A 29 12.62 -3.03 -14.37
CA ALA A 29 12.07 -4.36 -14.58
C ALA A 29 10.72 -4.35 -15.31
N LEU A 30 9.85 -3.38 -14.98
CA LEU A 30 8.52 -3.22 -15.58
C LEU A 30 8.58 -2.61 -16.98
N SER A 31 9.59 -1.75 -17.24
CA SER A 31 9.83 -1.05 -18.51
C SER A 31 8.56 -0.47 -19.17
N PRO A 32 7.72 0.28 -18.44
CA PRO A 32 6.44 0.73 -18.97
C PRO A 32 6.62 1.72 -20.13
N GLY A 33 5.74 1.64 -21.13
CA GLY A 33 5.80 2.43 -22.35
C GLY A 33 4.45 2.96 -22.83
N ALA A 34 4.49 3.88 -23.78
CA ALA A 34 3.29 4.44 -24.39
C ALA A 34 2.48 3.35 -25.11
N GLY A 35 1.18 3.28 -24.82
CA GLY A 35 0.27 2.29 -25.39
C GLY A 35 0.09 1.03 -24.55
N GLU A 36 0.93 0.84 -23.53
CA GLU A 36 0.81 -0.28 -22.60
C GLU A 36 -0.21 0.01 -21.49
N LEU A 37 -0.81 -1.05 -20.97
CA LEU A 37 -1.66 -1.06 -19.80
C LEU A 37 -0.95 -1.75 -18.64
N ILE A 38 -0.66 -0.98 -17.60
CA ILE A 38 0.02 -1.46 -16.41
C ILE A 38 -0.95 -1.48 -15.23
N VAL A 39 -0.84 -2.50 -14.38
CA VAL A 39 -1.59 -2.57 -13.13
C VAL A 39 -0.70 -2.21 -11.96
N ASP A 40 -1.13 -1.22 -11.17
CA ASP A 40 -0.59 -0.94 -9.84
C ASP A 40 -1.57 -1.51 -8.81
N GLY A 41 -1.33 -2.72 -8.29
CA GLY A 41 -2.29 -3.41 -7.42
C GLY A 41 -2.30 -2.89 -5.98
N THR A 42 -1.46 -1.92 -5.64
CA THR A 42 -1.24 -1.41 -4.28
C THR A 42 -1.03 0.10 -4.33
N PHE A 43 -2.00 0.82 -4.89
CA PHE A 43 -1.90 2.24 -5.25
C PHE A 43 -1.30 3.10 -4.12
N GLY A 44 -1.78 2.96 -2.88
CA GLY A 44 -1.32 3.74 -1.73
C GLY A 44 -1.36 5.25 -1.99
N ALA A 45 -0.19 5.89 -1.97
CA ALA A 45 -0.05 7.33 -2.26
C ALA A 45 0.12 7.67 -3.78
N GLY A 46 0.07 6.64 -4.63
CA GLY A 46 0.17 6.73 -6.09
C GLY A 46 1.57 7.01 -6.62
N GLY A 47 2.61 6.62 -5.88
CA GLY A 47 3.99 6.89 -6.26
C GLY A 47 4.43 6.13 -7.52
N TYR A 48 4.23 4.82 -7.56
CA TYR A 48 4.47 4.02 -8.77
C TYR A 48 3.54 4.44 -9.91
N THR A 49 2.23 4.53 -9.65
CA THR A 49 1.25 5.02 -10.63
C THR A 49 1.69 6.33 -11.32
N LYS A 50 2.15 7.33 -10.57
CA LYS A 50 2.63 8.61 -11.17
C LYS A 50 3.83 8.39 -12.10
N ALA A 51 4.79 7.57 -11.68
CA ALA A 51 5.98 7.30 -12.47
C ALA A 51 5.67 6.47 -13.73
N ILE A 52 4.76 5.50 -13.61
CA ILE A 52 4.28 4.71 -14.74
C ILE A 52 3.51 5.60 -15.72
N LEU A 53 2.59 6.46 -15.26
CA LEU A 53 1.89 7.42 -16.13
C LEU A 53 2.86 8.35 -16.86
N ALA A 54 3.97 8.75 -16.22
CA ALA A 54 5.00 9.60 -16.83
C ALA A 54 5.75 8.93 -17.99
N SER A 55 5.77 7.60 -18.05
CA SER A 55 6.30 6.85 -19.22
C SER A 55 5.38 6.92 -20.46
N GLY A 56 4.13 7.36 -20.28
CA GLY A 56 3.12 7.43 -21.32
C GLY A 56 2.12 6.27 -21.30
N ALA A 57 2.36 5.23 -20.50
CA ALA A 57 1.45 4.11 -20.27
C ALA A 57 0.10 4.53 -19.67
N SER A 58 -0.89 3.66 -19.80
CA SER A 58 -2.14 3.71 -19.05
C SER A 58 -2.02 2.84 -17.79
N VAL A 59 -2.72 3.22 -16.72
CA VAL A 59 -2.67 2.54 -15.44
C VAL A 59 -4.07 2.20 -14.94
N VAL A 60 -4.28 0.95 -14.54
CA VAL A 60 -5.35 0.57 -13.61
C VAL A 60 -4.71 0.43 -12.24
N ALA A 61 -5.07 1.31 -11.31
CA ALA A 61 -4.53 1.28 -9.96
C ALA A 61 -5.60 0.82 -8.97
N MET A 62 -5.25 -0.13 -8.12
CA MET A 62 -6.15 -0.75 -7.15
C MET A 62 -5.67 -0.46 -5.73
N ASP A 63 -6.61 -0.21 -4.83
CA ASP A 63 -6.37 -0.25 -3.40
C ASP A 63 -7.63 -0.72 -2.69
N ARG A 64 -7.45 -1.45 -1.60
CA ARG A 64 -8.57 -1.82 -0.74
C ARG A 64 -8.94 -0.71 0.24
N ASP A 65 -8.03 0.22 0.49
CA ASP A 65 -8.23 1.33 1.42
C ASP A 65 -9.01 2.47 0.75
N PRO A 66 -10.23 2.80 1.23
CA PRO A 66 -11.01 3.90 0.67
C PRO A 66 -10.30 5.26 0.78
N ASP A 67 -9.42 5.47 1.77
CA ASP A 67 -8.69 6.74 1.93
C ASP A 67 -7.67 6.92 0.81
N ALA A 68 -6.97 5.85 0.42
CA ALA A 68 -6.05 5.87 -0.72
C ALA A 68 -6.76 6.21 -2.02
N ILE A 69 -7.92 5.59 -2.25
CA ILE A 69 -8.76 5.85 -3.42
C ILE A 69 -9.26 7.30 -3.43
N ALA A 70 -9.74 7.80 -2.29
CA ALA A 70 -10.20 9.19 -2.17
C ALA A 70 -9.06 10.19 -2.45
N ALA A 71 -7.88 9.98 -1.88
CA ALA A 71 -6.69 10.80 -2.10
C ALA A 71 -6.22 10.76 -3.57
N GLY A 72 -6.43 9.64 -4.26
CA GLY A 72 -6.04 9.45 -5.66
C GLY A 72 -6.96 10.13 -6.70
N ARG A 73 -8.20 10.50 -6.35
CA ARG A 73 -9.19 10.99 -7.34
C ARG A 73 -8.72 12.23 -8.11
N VAL A 74 -7.94 13.11 -7.49
CA VAL A 74 -7.37 14.28 -8.18
C VAL A 74 -6.37 13.85 -9.26
N LEU A 75 -5.51 12.87 -8.96
CA LEU A 75 -4.58 12.30 -9.95
C LEU A 75 -5.32 11.63 -11.11
N GLU A 76 -6.38 10.88 -10.80
CA GLU A 76 -7.22 10.23 -11.80
C GLU A 76 -7.83 11.23 -12.77
N GLN A 77 -8.42 12.32 -12.25
CA GLN A 77 -8.98 13.41 -13.06
C GLN A 77 -7.92 14.09 -13.93
N GLN A 78 -6.73 14.31 -13.39
CA GLN A 78 -5.62 14.97 -14.10
C GLN A 78 -4.94 14.07 -15.14
N SER A 79 -5.14 12.75 -15.07
CA SER A 79 -4.51 11.78 -15.97
C SER A 79 -5.02 11.84 -17.41
N GLY A 80 -6.13 12.56 -17.67
CA GLY A 80 -6.74 12.62 -19.00
C GLY A 80 -7.30 11.27 -19.47
N GLY A 81 -7.76 10.43 -18.54
CA GLY A 81 -8.31 9.10 -18.83
C GLY A 81 -7.28 7.98 -18.91
N LYS A 82 -5.99 8.28 -18.65
CA LYS A 82 -4.94 7.25 -18.59
C LYS A 82 -4.88 6.51 -17.26
N LEU A 83 -5.53 7.00 -16.21
CA LEU A 83 -5.63 6.34 -14.92
C LEU A 83 -7.08 5.94 -14.64
N ARG A 84 -7.27 4.72 -14.15
CA ARG A 84 -8.51 4.25 -13.52
C ARG A 84 -8.21 3.75 -12.11
N LEU A 85 -8.87 4.33 -11.10
CA LEU A 85 -8.77 3.89 -9.70
C LEU A 85 -9.92 2.94 -9.34
N VAL A 86 -9.57 1.79 -8.78
CA VAL A 86 -10.50 0.74 -8.38
C VAL A 86 -10.35 0.47 -6.89
N GLN A 87 -11.44 0.65 -6.13
CA GLN A 87 -11.47 0.27 -4.73
C GLN A 87 -11.78 -1.22 -4.59
N ALA A 88 -10.75 -2.06 -4.53
CA ALA A 88 -10.85 -3.50 -4.40
C ALA A 88 -9.53 -4.10 -3.89
N PRO A 89 -9.54 -5.27 -3.23
CA PRO A 89 -8.31 -5.98 -2.95
C PRO A 89 -7.66 -6.45 -4.26
N PHE A 90 -6.33 -6.43 -4.34
CA PHE A 90 -5.61 -6.93 -5.52
C PHE A 90 -5.86 -8.41 -5.82
N SER A 91 -6.42 -9.17 -4.87
CA SER A 91 -6.80 -10.57 -5.07
C SER A 91 -7.94 -10.75 -6.08
N THR A 92 -8.64 -9.69 -6.47
CA THR A 92 -9.72 -9.68 -7.48
C THR A 92 -9.30 -8.96 -8.76
N LEU A 93 -7.99 -8.91 -9.05
CA LEU A 93 -7.45 -8.21 -10.23
C LEU A 93 -8.08 -8.68 -11.54
N ASP A 94 -8.33 -9.98 -11.67
CA ASP A 94 -8.95 -10.64 -12.82
C ASP A 94 -10.40 -10.20 -13.07
N GLU A 95 -11.10 -9.69 -12.06
CA GLU A 95 -12.45 -9.11 -12.21
C GLU A 95 -12.42 -7.69 -12.78
N HIS A 96 -11.25 -7.04 -12.78
CA HIS A 96 -11.10 -5.62 -13.08
C HIS A 96 -10.22 -5.32 -14.29
N VAL A 97 -9.41 -6.29 -14.70
CA VAL A 97 -8.45 -6.18 -15.80
C VAL A 97 -8.42 -7.50 -16.56
N GLU A 98 -8.88 -7.48 -17.81
CA GLU A 98 -8.89 -8.67 -18.68
C GLU A 98 -7.47 -9.07 -19.10
N SER A 99 -6.62 -8.08 -19.40
CA SER A 99 -5.22 -8.25 -19.78
C SER A 99 -4.40 -7.03 -19.37
N ALA A 100 -3.14 -7.24 -19.00
CA ALA A 100 -2.18 -6.19 -18.69
C ALA A 100 -0.81 -6.54 -19.28
N ASP A 101 -0.05 -5.52 -19.66
CA ASP A 101 1.32 -5.66 -20.14
C ASP A 101 2.32 -5.78 -18.97
N GLY A 102 1.93 -5.31 -17.78
CA GLY A 102 2.72 -5.43 -16.57
C GLY A 102 1.90 -5.23 -15.30
N VAL A 103 2.39 -5.80 -14.20
CA VAL A 103 1.76 -5.68 -12.87
C VAL A 103 2.84 -5.38 -11.83
N VAL A 104 2.59 -4.39 -10.98
CA VAL A 104 3.40 -4.09 -9.79
C VAL A 104 2.55 -4.25 -8.54
N LEU A 105 3.14 -4.88 -7.52
CA LEU A 105 2.57 -5.05 -6.19
C LEU A 105 3.63 -4.68 -5.14
N ASP A 106 3.43 -3.57 -4.45
CA ASP A 106 4.20 -3.14 -3.29
C ASP A 106 3.47 -3.58 -2.02
N ILE A 107 3.82 -4.78 -1.55
CA ILE A 107 3.09 -5.45 -0.48
C ILE A 107 3.50 -4.86 0.87
N GLY A 108 2.54 -4.24 1.54
CA GLY A 108 2.75 -3.72 2.88
C GLY A 108 1.65 -2.77 3.32
N ILE A 109 1.96 -1.99 4.33
CA ILE A 109 1.16 -0.86 4.80
C ILE A 109 1.75 0.45 4.29
N SER A 110 0.91 1.44 4.06
CA SER A 110 1.34 2.78 3.64
C SER A 110 1.68 3.67 4.83
N SER A 111 2.48 4.71 4.62
CA SER A 111 2.75 5.71 5.66
C SER A 111 1.46 6.38 6.15
N MET A 112 0.47 6.60 5.27
CA MET A 112 -0.83 7.16 5.64
C MET A 112 -1.53 6.33 6.73
N GLN A 113 -1.37 5.01 6.71
CA GLN A 113 -1.94 4.10 7.70
C GLN A 113 -1.16 4.10 9.02
N ILE A 114 0.14 4.35 8.98
CA ILE A 114 1.01 4.42 10.17
C ILE A 114 0.88 5.77 10.87
N ASP A 115 0.78 6.85 10.09
CA ASP A 115 0.82 8.25 10.55
C ASP A 115 -0.52 8.72 11.14
N GLN A 116 -1.60 7.94 10.95
CA GLN A 116 -2.94 8.19 11.47
C GLN A 116 -3.23 7.27 12.66
N PRO A 117 -3.14 7.76 13.91
CA PRO A 117 -3.34 6.93 15.11
C PRO A 117 -4.69 6.20 15.13
N GLU A 118 -5.74 6.82 14.60
CA GLU A 118 -7.09 6.27 14.48
C GLU A 118 -7.17 5.00 13.63
N ARG A 119 -6.16 4.72 12.79
CA ARG A 119 -6.09 3.50 11.97
C ARG A 119 -5.53 2.30 12.74
N GLY A 120 -4.87 2.52 13.88
CA GLY A 120 -4.45 1.46 14.79
C GLY A 120 -3.30 0.56 14.30
N PHE A 121 -2.52 0.97 13.29
CA PHE A 121 -1.39 0.19 12.77
C PHE A 121 -0.08 0.40 13.52
N SER A 122 0.00 1.43 14.38
CA SER A 122 1.23 1.84 15.05
C SER A 122 1.07 1.80 16.56
N PHE A 123 2.10 1.31 17.25
CA PHE A 123 2.18 1.36 18.71
C PHE A 123 2.76 2.69 19.24
N ARG A 124 3.13 3.63 18.36
CA ARG A 124 3.80 4.88 18.74
C ARG A 124 2.86 5.92 19.35
N ALA A 125 1.59 5.88 18.98
CA ALA A 125 0.55 6.79 19.43
C ALA A 125 -0.70 5.99 19.81
N ASP A 126 -1.43 6.47 20.81
CA ASP A 126 -2.68 5.84 21.22
C ASP A 126 -3.75 5.98 20.14
N GLY A 127 -4.49 4.89 19.91
CA GLY A 127 -5.58 4.79 18.95
C GLY A 127 -6.39 3.52 19.17
N PRO A 128 -7.54 3.38 18.50
CA PRO A 128 -8.31 2.13 18.52
C PRO A 128 -7.48 1.00 17.90
N LEU A 129 -7.60 -0.21 18.45
CA LEU A 129 -6.96 -1.40 17.88
C LEU A 129 -7.75 -1.88 16.65
N ASP A 130 -7.58 -1.18 15.53
CA ASP A 130 -8.33 -1.46 14.29
C ASP A 130 -7.54 -2.34 13.31
N MET A 131 -6.48 -1.81 12.70
CA MET A 131 -5.61 -2.49 11.71
C MET A 131 -6.29 -2.92 10.40
N ARG A 132 -7.51 -2.49 10.09
CA ARG A 132 -8.17 -2.78 8.81
C ARG A 132 -7.80 -1.74 7.76
N MET A 133 -7.21 -2.21 6.66
CA MET A 133 -6.99 -1.36 5.47
C MET A 133 -8.32 -0.96 4.83
N ALA A 134 -9.23 -1.92 4.65
CA ALA A 134 -10.53 -1.69 3.99
C ALA A 134 -11.59 -1.02 4.88
N GLN A 135 -11.28 -0.75 6.15
CA GLN A 135 -12.20 -0.18 7.14
C GLN A 135 -13.51 -0.99 7.31
N ALA A 136 -13.47 -2.29 7.02
CA ALA A 136 -14.60 -3.20 7.08
C ALA A 136 -14.15 -4.61 7.48
N GLY A 137 -15.07 -5.40 8.06
CA GLY A 137 -14.79 -6.74 8.57
C GLY A 137 -14.29 -6.76 10.01
N LEU A 138 -13.68 -7.87 10.43
CA LEU A 138 -13.14 -8.05 11.79
C LEU A 138 -11.97 -7.10 12.07
N SER A 139 -12.05 -6.34 13.16
CA SER A 139 -10.94 -5.50 13.64
C SER A 139 -9.93 -6.33 14.46
N ALA A 140 -8.73 -5.80 14.65
CA ALA A 140 -7.76 -6.40 15.56
C ALA A 140 -8.29 -6.47 17.01
N ALA A 141 -9.06 -5.47 17.46
CA ALA A 141 -9.75 -5.49 18.76
C ALA A 141 -10.74 -6.66 18.87
N ASP A 142 -11.52 -6.92 17.82
CA ASP A 142 -12.44 -8.05 17.80
C ASP A 142 -11.66 -9.37 17.92
N VAL A 143 -10.57 -9.51 17.17
CA VAL A 143 -9.73 -10.71 17.17
C VAL A 143 -9.19 -10.98 18.58
N VAL A 144 -8.49 -10.02 19.20
CA VAL A 144 -7.83 -10.26 20.49
C VAL A 144 -8.81 -10.44 21.65
N ASN A 145 -10.01 -9.86 21.57
CA ASN A 145 -11.01 -9.96 22.63
C ASN A 145 -11.96 -11.16 22.48
N SER A 146 -12.10 -11.75 21.28
CA SER A 146 -13.10 -12.80 21.03
C SER A 146 -12.53 -14.15 20.60
N PHE A 147 -11.30 -14.21 20.07
CA PHE A 147 -10.74 -15.48 19.62
C PHE A 147 -10.27 -16.34 20.80
N LYS A 148 -10.27 -17.65 20.60
CA LYS A 148 -9.75 -18.58 21.61
C LYS A 148 -8.24 -18.40 21.74
N VAL A 149 -7.71 -18.62 22.95
CA VAL A 149 -6.27 -18.54 23.24
C VAL A 149 -5.42 -19.36 22.26
N GLY A 150 -5.85 -20.59 21.93
CA GLY A 150 -5.13 -21.45 20.99
C GLY A 150 -5.11 -20.92 19.55
N ASP A 151 -6.14 -20.15 19.14
CA ASP A 151 -6.17 -19.53 17.82
C ASP A 151 -5.29 -18.28 17.79
N LEU A 152 -5.30 -17.48 18.86
CA LEU A 152 -4.39 -16.34 19.02
C LEU A 152 -2.91 -16.77 19.03
N ALA A 153 -2.56 -17.80 19.80
CA ALA A 153 -1.21 -18.37 19.81
C ALA A 153 -0.78 -18.85 18.42
N ARG A 154 -1.69 -19.42 17.64
CA ARG A 154 -1.41 -19.84 16.26
C ARG A 154 -1.19 -18.64 15.34
N ILE A 155 -2.02 -17.59 15.44
CA ILE A 155 -1.88 -16.35 14.67
C ILE A 155 -0.52 -15.72 14.95
N PHE A 156 -0.17 -15.50 16.22
CA PHE A 156 1.09 -14.86 16.59
C PHE A 156 2.30 -15.73 16.23
N GLY A 157 2.24 -17.04 16.48
CA GLY A 157 3.34 -17.94 16.15
C GLY A 157 3.57 -18.14 14.65
N PHE A 158 2.49 -18.20 13.84
CA PHE A 158 2.60 -18.42 12.39
C PHE A 158 2.82 -17.13 11.59
N LEU A 159 2.06 -16.06 11.87
CA LEU A 159 2.13 -14.80 11.09
C LEU A 159 3.12 -13.79 11.68
N GLY A 160 3.29 -13.79 13.00
CA GLY A 160 4.24 -12.89 13.69
C GLY A 160 5.61 -13.51 13.92
N GLU A 161 5.77 -14.80 13.60
CA GLU A 161 6.97 -15.59 13.94
C GLU A 161 7.34 -15.52 15.44
N GLU A 162 6.33 -15.30 16.30
CA GLU A 162 6.49 -15.11 17.75
C GLU A 162 6.76 -16.44 18.46
N ARG A 163 7.70 -16.43 19.40
CA ARG A 163 8.20 -17.64 20.09
C ARG A 163 7.67 -17.77 21.52
N HIS A 164 7.03 -16.73 22.05
CA HIS A 164 6.59 -16.63 23.44
C HIS A 164 5.08 -16.67 23.60
#